data_AF-M1BZA9-F1
#
_entry.id   AF-M1BZA9-F1
#
_cell.length_a   1.000
_cell.length_b   1.000
_cell.length_c   1.000
_cell.angle_alpha   90.00
_cell.angle_beta   90.00
_cell.angle_gamma   90.00
#
_symmetry.space_group_name_H-M   'P 1'
#
loop_
_entity.id
_entity.type
_entity.pdbx_description
1 polymer ?
#
loop_
_entity_poly.entity_id
_entity_poly.type
_entity_poly.pdbx_seq_one_letter_code
_entity_poly.pdbx_strand_id
1 'polypeptide(L)'
;MSIPFPPSIDLSSKDETIITVQQLKMQFLGTRKGDLDTIESYIKNLKSIADSLSANDNPLSDSDLVLQLLAGLPSSQYSPYQNRISSQFPLPDFSGACSLLYMYESLLQEQNENHTSEDENYSNKEMFDKIVGVFYTVSSVVATATDVWSMFGRTSTMASTTGNRKNTKRRNRGRGRR
;
A
#
# COMPACT_ATOMS: atom_id res chain seq x y z
N MET A 1 42.01 45.49 -29.45
CA MET A 1 41.52 44.12 -29.17
C MET A 1 40.75 44.19 -27.87
N SER A 2 39.42 44.18 -27.94
CA SER A 2 38.57 44.18 -26.74
C SER A 2 38.50 42.76 -26.20
N ILE A 3 38.95 42.57 -24.96
CA ILE A 3 38.87 41.30 -24.25
C ILE A 3 37.40 41.09 -23.85
N PRO A 4 36.76 39.96 -24.19
CA PRO A 4 35.39 39.70 -23.78
C PRO A 4 35.36 39.45 -22.27
N PHE A 5 34.47 40.15 -21.55
CA PHE A 5 34.23 39.89 -20.13
C PHE A 5 33.62 38.48 -19.99
N PRO A 6 34.09 37.66 -19.03
CA PRO A 6 33.48 36.37 -18.76
C PRO A 6 32.04 36.58 -18.24
N PRO A 7 31.08 35.70 -18.58
CA PRO A 7 29.75 35.77 -18.01
C PRO A 7 29.85 35.60 -16.50
N SER A 8 29.29 36.54 -15.74
CA SER A 8 29.13 36.43 -14.30
C SER A 8 28.35 35.15 -14.01
N ILE A 9 29.04 34.16 -13.46
CA ILE A 9 28.41 32.91 -13.04
C ILE A 9 27.49 33.29 -11.88
N ASP A 10 26.19 33.11 -12.08
CA ASP A 10 25.17 33.35 -11.06
C ASP A 10 25.32 32.30 -9.94
N LEU A 11 26.15 32.62 -8.95
CA LEU A 11 26.32 31.82 -7.72
C LEU A 11 25.15 32.07 -6.75
N SER A 12 24.55 33.27 -6.79
CA SER A 12 23.48 33.68 -5.86
C SER A 12 22.21 32.86 -6.07
N SER A 13 21.79 32.65 -7.33
CA SER A 13 20.60 31.85 -7.63
C SER A 13 20.76 30.37 -7.23
N LYS A 14 21.98 29.83 -7.34
CA LYS A 14 22.25 28.43 -6.94
C LYS A 14 22.18 28.24 -5.43
N ASP A 15 22.69 29.21 -4.66
CA ASP A 15 22.61 29.13 -3.20
C ASP A 15 21.15 29.23 -2.71
N GLU A 16 20.34 30.07 -3.36
CA GLU A 16 18.90 30.15 -3.08
C GLU A 16 18.18 28.81 -3.33
N THR A 17 18.44 28.15 -4.46
CA THR A 17 17.82 26.84 -4.77
C THR A 17 18.31 25.73 -3.84
N ILE A 18 19.59 25.75 -3.45
CA ILE A 18 20.13 24.78 -2.47
C ILE A 18 19.42 24.94 -1.12
N ILE A 19 19.20 26.18 -0.65
CA ILE A 19 18.51 26.46 0.60
C ILE A 19 17.05 25.99 0.55
N THR A 20 16.32 26.28 -0.54
CA THR A 20 14.91 25.87 -0.68
C THR A 20 14.76 24.35 -0.75
N VAL A 21 15.62 23.67 -1.52
CA VAL A 21 15.65 22.21 -1.60
C VAL A 21 15.91 21.60 -0.22
N GLN A 22 16.85 22.14 0.54
CA GLN A 22 17.16 21.65 1.88
C GLN A 22 15.98 21.84 2.84
N GLN A 23 15.30 22.99 2.77
CA GLN A 23 14.10 23.26 3.56
C GLN A 23 12.96 22.27 3.22
N LEU A 24 12.72 22.04 1.92
CA LEU A 24 11.73 21.07 1.46
C LEU A 24 12.06 19.64 1.94
N LYS A 25 13.34 19.24 1.96
CA LYS A 25 13.76 17.95 2.51
C LYS A 25 13.52 17.85 4.01
N MET A 26 13.80 18.90 4.77
CA MET A 26 13.50 18.93 6.20
C MET A 26 11.98 18.83 6.45
N GLN A 27 11.18 19.55 5.66
CA GLN A 27 9.73 19.49 5.73
C GLN A 27 9.21 18.09 5.37
N PHE A 28 9.76 17.48 4.33
CA PHE A 28 9.43 16.13 3.89
C PHE A 28 9.63 15.12 5.02
N LEU A 29 10.83 15.10 5.63
CA LEU A 29 11.17 14.20 6.73
C LEU A 29 10.37 14.48 8.02
N GLY A 30 10.02 15.74 8.25
CA GLY A 30 9.21 16.18 9.38
C GLY A 30 7.71 15.91 9.22
N THR A 31 7.23 15.63 8.01
CA THR A 31 5.79 15.43 7.76
C THR A 31 5.34 14.09 8.35
N ARG A 32 4.36 14.15 9.25
CA ARG A 32 3.76 12.98 9.89
C ARG A 32 2.25 13.00 9.71
N LYS A 33 1.65 11.81 9.61
CA LYS A 33 0.19 11.66 9.63
C LYS A 33 -0.39 12.15 10.97
N GLY A 34 0.34 12.02 12.08
CA GLY A 34 -0.15 12.40 13.41
C GLY A 34 -0.62 13.85 13.52
N ASP A 35 -0.13 14.73 12.64
CA ASP A 35 -0.49 16.15 12.58
C ASP A 35 -1.66 16.44 11.62
N LEU A 36 -2.18 15.42 10.92
CA LEU A 36 -3.16 15.54 9.84
C LEU A 36 -4.39 14.65 10.10
N ASP A 37 -5.57 15.18 9.83
CA ASP A 37 -6.85 14.52 10.14
C ASP A 37 -7.11 13.25 9.32
N THR A 38 -6.54 13.14 8.11
CA THR A 38 -6.81 12.03 7.17
C THR A 38 -5.54 11.50 6.49
N ILE A 39 -5.56 10.21 6.14
CA ILE A 39 -4.48 9.57 5.35
C ILE A 39 -4.31 10.26 4.00
N GLU A 40 -5.41 10.59 3.33
CA GLU A 40 -5.39 11.27 2.03
C GLU A 40 -4.64 12.59 2.07
N SER A 41 -4.90 13.40 3.11
CA SER A 41 -4.19 14.67 3.30
C SER A 41 -2.70 14.45 3.50
N TYR A 42 -2.31 13.39 4.22
CA TYR A 42 -0.91 13.04 4.42
C TYR A 42 -0.22 12.62 3.12
N ILE A 43 -0.80 11.69 2.34
CA ILE A 43 -0.27 11.28 1.03
C ILE A 43 -0.15 12.49 0.10
N LYS A 44 -1.19 13.33 0.04
CA LYS A 44 -1.22 14.51 -0.82
C LYS A 44 -0.12 15.51 -0.45
N ASN A 45 0.11 15.72 0.84
CA ASN A 45 1.17 16.63 1.31
C ASN A 45 2.55 16.09 0.95
N LEU A 46 2.82 14.80 1.19
CA LEU A 46 4.08 14.16 0.77
C LEU A 46 4.32 14.31 -0.74
N LYS A 47 3.28 14.06 -1.55
CA LYS A 47 3.37 14.21 -3.00
C LYS A 47 3.63 15.66 -3.42
N SER A 48 2.94 16.63 -2.80
CA SER A 48 3.15 18.05 -3.09
C SER A 48 4.57 18.51 -2.80
N ILE A 49 5.20 18.01 -1.73
CA ILE A 49 6.59 18.31 -1.41
C ILE A 49 7.52 17.64 -2.43
N ALA A 50 7.24 16.39 -2.82
CA ALA A 50 7.99 15.68 -3.85
C ALA A 50 7.93 16.39 -5.22
N ASP A 51 6.75 16.88 -5.62
CA ASP A 51 6.54 17.65 -6.84
C ASP A 51 7.33 18.98 -6.78
N SER A 52 7.36 19.63 -5.62
CA SER A 52 8.14 20.86 -5.38
C SER A 52 9.64 20.60 -5.47
N LEU A 53 10.11 19.46 -4.95
CA LEU A 53 11.50 19.04 -5.06
C LEU A 53 11.88 18.69 -6.51
N SER A 54 10.97 18.04 -7.25
CA SER A 54 11.15 17.76 -8.68
C SER A 54 11.22 19.03 -9.51
N ALA A 55 10.48 20.09 -9.15
CA ALA A 55 10.55 21.39 -9.82
C ALA A 55 11.90 22.11 -9.63
N ASN A 56 12.67 21.74 -8.59
CA ASN A 56 13.99 22.29 -8.29
C ASN A 56 15.13 21.34 -8.70
N ASP A 57 14.91 20.50 -9.72
CA ASP A 57 15.88 19.51 -10.22
C ASP A 57 16.40 18.51 -9.16
N ASN A 58 15.62 18.29 -8.07
CA ASN A 58 15.94 17.33 -7.02
C ASN A 58 14.81 16.30 -6.83
N PRO A 59 14.53 15.45 -7.84
CA PRO A 59 13.46 14.45 -7.71
C PRO A 59 13.77 13.46 -6.59
N LEU A 60 12.76 13.14 -5.79
CA LEU A 60 12.83 12.07 -4.79
C LEU A 60 12.63 10.71 -5.46
N SER A 61 13.31 9.68 -4.96
CA SER A 61 13.06 8.31 -5.42
C SER A 61 11.74 7.79 -4.83
N ASP A 62 11.08 6.87 -5.54
CA ASP A 62 9.88 6.21 -5.02
C ASP A 62 10.16 5.49 -3.70
N SER A 63 11.36 4.91 -3.54
CA SER A 63 11.78 4.31 -2.27
C SER A 63 11.83 5.33 -1.13
N ASP A 64 12.33 6.55 -1.37
CA ASP A 64 12.37 7.59 -0.33
C ASP A 64 10.96 8.03 0.07
N LEU A 65 10.06 8.14 -0.92
CA LEU A 65 8.64 8.44 -0.69
C LEU A 65 7.96 7.37 0.13
N VAL A 66 8.20 6.10 -0.17
CA VAL A 66 7.64 4.97 0.60
C VAL A 66 8.22 4.92 2.00
N LEU A 67 9.53 5.08 2.17
CA LEU A 67 10.15 5.08 3.49
C LEU A 67 9.62 6.22 4.36
N GLN A 68 9.45 7.42 3.79
CA GLN A 68 8.84 8.54 4.52
C GLN A 68 7.37 8.27 4.82
N LEU A 69 6.61 7.73 3.86
CA LEU A 69 5.22 7.33 4.08
C LEU A 69 5.12 6.41 5.30
N LEU A 70 5.95 5.36 5.37
CA LEU A 70 5.99 4.44 6.49
C LEU A 70 6.40 5.13 7.80
N ALA A 71 7.45 5.95 7.78
CA ALA A 71 7.98 6.61 8.97
C ALA A 71 7.02 7.64 9.60
N GLY A 72 6.19 8.31 8.79
CA GLY A 72 5.23 9.30 9.29
C GLY A 72 3.89 8.72 9.74
N LEU A 73 3.64 7.42 9.59
CA LEU A 73 2.42 6.77 10.09
C LEU A 73 2.52 6.45 11.59
N PRO A 74 1.44 6.61 12.38
CA PRO A 74 1.44 6.25 13.79
C PRO A 74 1.49 4.73 13.97
N SER A 75 2.55 4.23 14.60
CA SER A 75 2.79 2.79 14.76
C SER A 75 1.71 2.05 15.56
N SER A 76 0.93 2.74 16.39
CA SER A 76 -0.15 2.11 17.18
C SER A 76 -1.25 1.51 16.30
N GLN A 77 -1.58 2.17 15.19
CA GLN A 77 -2.68 1.77 14.30
C GLN A 77 -2.17 1.13 13.00
N TYR A 78 -0.96 1.48 12.54
CA TYR A 78 -0.45 1.05 11.23
C TYR A 78 0.74 0.09 11.30
N SER A 79 1.09 -0.44 12.47
CA SER A 79 2.20 -1.41 12.63
C SER A 79 2.11 -2.63 11.68
N PRO A 80 0.94 -3.28 11.49
CA PRO A 80 0.82 -4.39 10.54
C PRO A 80 1.17 -4.00 9.10
N TYR A 81 0.69 -2.83 8.66
CA TYR A 81 1.00 -2.26 7.35
C TYR A 81 2.51 -1.95 7.23
N GLN A 82 3.08 -1.25 8.22
CA GLN A 82 4.52 -0.90 8.26
C GLN A 82 5.41 -2.15 8.14
N ASN A 83 5.10 -3.19 8.92
CA ASN A 83 5.86 -4.44 8.91
C ASN A 83 5.73 -5.18 7.58
N ARG A 84 4.54 -5.20 6.98
CA ARG A 84 4.32 -5.89 5.70
C ARG A 84 5.07 -5.22 4.56
N ILE A 85 5.00 -3.90 4.44
CA ILE A 85 5.74 -3.17 3.40
C ILE A 85 7.25 -3.27 3.63
N SER A 86 7.72 -3.13 4.87
CA SER A 86 9.16 -3.18 5.19
C SER A 86 9.78 -4.57 5.00
N SER A 87 8.99 -5.64 5.08
CA SER A 87 9.45 -7.02 4.83
C SER A 87 9.41 -7.42 3.36
N GLN A 88 8.87 -6.57 2.49
CA GLN A 88 8.77 -6.84 1.07
C GLN A 88 10.08 -6.50 0.33
N PHE A 89 10.49 -7.40 -0.57
CA PHE A 89 11.62 -7.20 -1.48
C PHE A 89 11.25 -7.60 -2.92
N PRO A 90 11.40 -6.72 -3.92
CA PRO A 90 11.78 -5.30 -3.82
C PRO A 90 10.71 -4.43 -3.13
N LEU A 91 11.11 -3.27 -2.60
CA LEU A 91 10.16 -2.29 -2.06
C LEU A 91 9.16 -1.89 -3.15
N PRO A 92 7.85 -1.76 -2.83
CA PRO A 92 6.88 -1.31 -3.82
C PRO A 92 7.09 0.16 -4.18
N ASP A 93 6.57 0.55 -5.34
CA ASP A 93 6.53 1.95 -5.76
C ASP A 93 5.58 2.75 -4.86
N PHE A 94 5.74 4.09 -4.84
CA PHE A 94 4.92 4.97 -4.01
C PHE A 94 3.41 4.80 -4.26
N SER A 95 3.01 4.65 -5.53
CA SER A 95 1.61 4.40 -5.87
C SER A 95 1.09 3.07 -5.31
N GLY A 96 1.91 2.01 -5.37
CA GLY A 96 1.55 0.69 -4.84
C GLY A 96 1.42 0.70 -3.32
N ALA A 97 2.36 1.36 -2.64
CA ALA A 97 2.28 1.56 -1.19
C ALA A 97 1.01 2.36 -0.79
N CYS A 98 0.68 3.43 -1.52
CA CYS A 98 -0.55 4.19 -1.27
C CYS A 98 -1.81 3.32 -1.46
N SER A 99 -1.90 2.53 -2.53
CA SER A 99 -3.02 1.61 -2.75
C SER A 99 -3.18 0.60 -1.61
N LEU A 100 -2.07 0.04 -1.13
CA LEU A 100 -2.10 -0.86 0.03
C LEU A 100 -2.51 -0.16 1.32
N LEU A 101 -2.12 1.09 1.50
CA LEU A 101 -2.52 1.90 2.65
C LEU A 101 -4.02 2.17 2.65
N TYR A 102 -4.61 2.53 1.51
CA TYR A 102 -6.06 2.72 1.38
C TYR A 102 -6.85 1.45 1.67
N MET A 103 -6.36 0.31 1.18
CA MET A 103 -6.97 -0.98 1.50
C MET A 103 -6.86 -1.32 2.99
N TYR A 104 -5.75 -0.96 3.62
CA TYR A 104 -5.59 -1.12 5.06
C TYR A 104 -6.55 -0.21 5.84
N GLU A 105 -6.75 1.02 5.39
CA GLU A 105 -7.70 1.97 5.98
C GLU A 105 -9.14 1.47 5.92
N SER A 106 -9.57 0.89 4.79
CA SER A 106 -10.91 0.29 4.70
C SER A 106 -11.10 -0.89 5.66
N LEU A 107 -10.08 -1.71 5.84
CA LEU A 107 -10.11 -2.82 6.81
C LEU A 107 -10.24 -2.27 8.24
N LEU A 108 -9.49 -1.23 8.59
CA LEU A 108 -9.60 -0.58 9.90
C LEU A 108 -10.98 0.04 10.13
N GLN A 109 -11.62 0.56 9.09
CA GLN A 109 -12.95 1.15 9.20
C GLN A 109 -14.01 0.08 9.45
N GLU A 110 -13.92 -1.06 8.76
CA GLU A 110 -14.80 -2.22 9.00
C GLU A 110 -14.62 -2.80 10.42
N GLN A 111 -13.41 -2.72 10.99
CA GLN A 111 -13.15 -3.11 12.38
C GLN A 111 -13.83 -2.18 13.41
N ASN A 112 -13.88 -0.87 13.13
CA ASN A 112 -14.46 0.10 14.06
C ASN A 112 -16.00 0.00 14.11
N GLU A 113 -16.63 -0.45 13.02
CA GLU A 113 -18.07 -0.67 12.95
C GLU A 113 -18.50 -2.01 13.57
N ASN A 114 -17.62 -3.02 13.58
CA ASN A 114 -17.87 -4.33 14.17
C ASN A 114 -17.19 -4.46 15.56
N HIS A 115 -17.82 -3.94 16.61
CA HIS A 115 -17.45 -4.28 17.98
C HIS A 115 -17.46 -5.82 18.17
N THR A 116 -16.33 -6.46 18.50
CA THR A 116 -16.11 -7.44 19.62
C THR A 116 -14.91 -8.40 19.43
N SER A 117 -14.24 -8.67 20.56
CA SER A 117 -13.30 -9.77 20.88
C SER A 117 -11.90 -9.80 20.24
N GLU A 118 -10.91 -9.98 21.11
CA GLU A 118 -9.44 -9.90 20.91
C GLU A 118 -8.86 -10.94 19.93
N ASP A 119 -9.68 -11.81 19.34
CA ASP A 119 -9.26 -12.89 18.43
C ASP A 119 -9.19 -12.47 16.94
N GLU A 120 -9.80 -11.35 16.55
CA GLU A 120 -9.92 -10.91 15.14
C GLU A 120 -8.63 -10.32 14.54
N ASN A 121 -7.68 -9.87 15.38
CA ASN A 121 -6.47 -9.19 14.89
C ASN A 121 -5.56 -10.14 14.06
N TYR A 122 -5.56 -11.44 14.40
CA TYR A 122 -4.83 -12.48 13.67
C TYR A 122 -5.42 -12.77 12.28
N SER A 123 -6.76 -12.80 12.18
CA SER A 123 -7.48 -13.08 10.94
C SER A 123 -7.25 -11.98 9.89
N ASN A 124 -7.25 -10.72 10.33
CA ASN A 124 -7.07 -9.57 9.43
C ASN A 124 -5.64 -9.41 8.93
N LYS A 125 -4.64 -9.74 9.76
CA LYS A 125 -3.25 -9.83 9.31
C LYS A 125 -3.11 -10.87 8.19
N GLU A 126 -3.73 -12.04 8.35
CA GLU A 126 -3.76 -13.04 7.29
C GLU A 126 -4.52 -12.60 6.05
N MET A 127 -5.67 -11.94 6.21
CA MET A 127 -6.48 -11.45 5.09
C MET A 127 -5.72 -10.37 4.30
N PHE A 128 -5.11 -9.40 4.99
CA PHE A 128 -4.22 -8.43 4.38
C PHE A 128 -3.04 -9.12 3.68
N ASP A 129 -2.35 -10.06 4.34
CA ASP A 129 -1.23 -10.80 3.76
C ASP A 129 -1.61 -11.60 2.50
N LYS A 130 -2.83 -12.16 2.46
CA LYS A 130 -3.39 -12.86 1.29
C LYS A 130 -3.72 -11.89 0.16
N ILE A 131 -4.39 -10.77 0.45
CA ILE A 131 -4.76 -9.78 -0.57
C ILE A 131 -3.51 -9.14 -1.17
N VAL A 132 -2.57 -8.74 -0.32
CA VAL A 132 -1.27 -8.18 -0.75
C VAL A 132 -0.46 -9.23 -1.51
N GLY A 133 -0.50 -10.50 -1.07
CA GLY A 133 0.14 -11.62 -1.79
C GLY A 133 -0.37 -11.75 -3.22
N VAL A 134 -1.67 -11.63 -3.46
CA VAL A 134 -2.28 -11.66 -4.80
C VAL A 134 -1.86 -10.45 -5.64
N PHE A 135 -1.71 -9.27 -5.03
CA PHE A 135 -1.28 -8.06 -5.76
C PHE A 135 0.15 -8.20 -6.33
N TYR A 136 1.05 -8.89 -5.62
CA TYR A 136 2.44 -9.04 -6.04
C TYR A 136 2.76 -10.32 -6.82
N THR A 137 1.98 -11.40 -6.68
CA THR A 137 2.19 -12.62 -7.47
C THR A 137 1.84 -12.45 -8.95
N VAL A 138 1.12 -11.39 -9.33
CA VAL A 138 0.69 -11.15 -10.73
C VAL A 138 1.62 -10.19 -11.49
N SER A 139 2.85 -9.94 -11.01
CA SER A 139 3.88 -9.30 -11.86
C SER A 139 4.31 -10.17 -13.05
N SER A 140 3.74 -11.37 -13.22
CA SER A 140 3.70 -12.06 -14.51
C SER A 140 2.31 -12.62 -14.80
N VAL A 141 1.80 -12.29 -15.98
CA VAL A 141 0.61 -12.83 -16.68
C VAL A 141 -0.71 -12.08 -16.44
N VAL A 142 -1.05 -11.22 -17.41
CA VAL A 142 -2.45 -10.91 -17.75
C VAL A 142 -3.17 -12.23 -18.05
N ALA A 143 -4.09 -12.69 -17.17
CA ALA A 143 -5.08 -13.70 -17.51
C ALA A 143 -6.28 -13.72 -16.54
N THR A 144 -7.41 -13.22 -17.06
CA THR A 144 -8.78 -13.74 -16.90
C THR A 144 -9.32 -14.04 -15.50
N ALA A 145 -9.95 -13.04 -14.88
CA ALA A 145 -11.40 -13.03 -14.62
C ALA A 145 -11.74 -11.71 -13.91
N THR A 146 -12.65 -10.96 -14.51
CA THR A 146 -13.27 -9.77 -13.94
C THR A 146 -14.06 -10.15 -12.69
N ASP A 147 -13.46 -10.14 -11.50
CA ASP A 147 -14.16 -10.25 -10.20
C ASP A 147 -13.29 -9.73 -9.04
N VAL A 148 -12.78 -8.50 -9.14
CA VAL A 148 -12.01 -7.87 -8.04
C VAL A 148 -12.82 -6.76 -7.34
N TRP A 149 -13.81 -6.17 -7.99
CA TRP A 149 -14.62 -5.08 -7.39
C TRP A 149 -15.77 -5.60 -6.51
N SER A 150 -16.23 -6.85 -6.70
CA SER A 150 -17.41 -7.42 -6.05
C SER A 150 -17.24 -7.77 -4.56
N MET A 151 -16.06 -7.64 -3.96
CA MET A 151 -15.82 -7.90 -2.53
C MET A 151 -15.94 -6.66 -1.62
N PHE A 152 -15.97 -5.44 -2.17
CA PHE A 152 -15.92 -4.20 -1.38
C PHE A 152 -17.30 -3.66 -0.97
N GLY A 153 -18.36 -4.46 -1.09
CA GLY A 153 -19.74 -4.06 -0.87
C GLY A 153 -20.61 -5.14 -0.26
N ARG A 154 -20.51 -5.31 1.06
CA ARG A 154 -21.55 -5.81 1.98
C ARG A 154 -21.92 -7.31 1.94
N THR A 155 -21.88 -7.87 3.15
CA THR A 155 -22.76 -8.91 3.72
C THR A 155 -22.51 -10.38 3.34
N SER A 156 -22.09 -11.11 4.38
CA SER A 156 -22.31 -12.54 4.64
C SER A 156 -23.24 -13.27 3.66
N THR A 157 -22.67 -14.08 2.76
CA THR A 157 -23.37 -15.25 2.24
C THR A 157 -22.43 -16.46 2.22
N MET A 158 -22.82 -17.47 2.98
CA MET A 158 -22.23 -18.79 2.98
C MET A 158 -22.43 -19.43 1.60
N ALA A 159 -21.35 -19.53 0.81
CA ALA A 159 -21.35 -20.32 -0.41
C ALA A 159 -20.63 -21.64 -0.15
N SER A 160 -21.42 -22.67 0.17
CA SER A 160 -20.98 -24.06 0.16
C SER A 160 -20.87 -24.53 -1.29
N THR A 161 -19.66 -24.57 -1.84
CA THR A 161 -19.43 -25.12 -3.18
C THR A 161 -19.41 -26.66 -3.14
N THR A 162 -20.62 -27.20 -3.18
CA THR A 162 -21.06 -28.26 -4.11
C THR A 162 -20.06 -29.39 -4.44
N GLY A 163 -20.03 -30.38 -3.54
CA GLY A 163 -20.07 -31.83 -3.79
C GLY A 163 -19.39 -32.44 -5.01
N ASN A 164 -18.23 -33.07 -4.79
CA ASN A 164 -17.72 -34.13 -5.66
C ASN A 164 -17.82 -35.50 -4.95
N ARG A 165 -19.04 -36.07 -4.88
CA ARG A 165 -19.28 -37.43 -4.38
C ARG A 165 -19.00 -38.45 -5.50
N LYS A 166 -17.80 -39.03 -5.53
CA LYS A 166 -17.56 -40.31 -6.24
C LYS A 166 -17.72 -41.46 -5.25
N ASN A 167 -18.95 -41.96 -5.10
CA ASN A 167 -19.26 -43.14 -4.31
C ASN A 167 -19.34 -44.37 -5.22
N THR A 168 -18.24 -45.11 -5.35
CA THR A 168 -18.24 -46.45 -5.98
C THR A 168 -17.88 -47.50 -4.93
N LYS A 169 -18.89 -47.97 -4.20
CA LYS A 169 -18.79 -49.20 -3.42
C LYS A 169 -20.12 -49.93 -3.40
N ARG A 170 -20.32 -50.87 -4.33
CA ARG A 170 -21.31 -51.94 -4.18
C ARG A 170 -20.62 -53.28 -4.33
N ARG A 171 -20.15 -53.80 -3.21
CA ARG A 171 -19.85 -55.22 -3.00
C ARG A 171 -21.13 -55.91 -2.52
N ASN A 172 -21.54 -56.92 -3.29
CA ASN A 172 -21.94 -58.27 -2.88
C ASN A 172 -22.94 -58.46 -1.70
N ARG A 173 -24.07 -59.13 -1.96
CA ARG A 173 -24.52 -60.40 -1.31
C ARG A 173 -25.99 -60.72 -1.67
N GLY A 174 -26.24 -62.02 -1.88
CA GLY A 174 -27.48 -62.55 -2.43
C GLY A 174 -28.65 -62.74 -1.45
N ARG A 175 -29.77 -63.13 -2.05
CA ARG A 175 -31.04 -63.71 -1.54
C ARG A 175 -31.80 -64.06 -2.83
N GLY A 176 -32.14 -65.30 -3.17
CA GLY A 176 -32.78 -66.33 -2.37
C GLY A 176 -34.30 -66.25 -2.55
N ARG A 177 -34.86 -67.20 -3.31
CA ARG A 177 -36.26 -67.67 -3.33
C ARG A 177 -37.32 -66.77 -3.99
N ARG A 178 -37.84 -67.21 -5.14
CA ARG A 178 -39.18 -67.82 -5.30
C ARG A 178 -39.30 -68.44 -6.68
#